data_AF-A0A8S1DAN7-F1
#
_entry.id   AF-A0A8S1DAN7-F1
#
_cell.length_a   1.000
_cell.length_b   1.000
_cell.length_c   1.000
_cell.angle_alpha   90.00
_cell.angle_beta   90.00
_cell.angle_gamma   90.00
#
_symmetry.space_group_name_H-M   'P 1'
#
loop_
_entity.id
_entity.type
_entity.pdbx_description
1 polymer ?
#
loop_
_entity_poly.entity_id
_entity_poly.type
_entity_poly.pdbx_seq_one_letter_code
_entity_poly.pdbx_strand_id
1 'polypeptide(L)'
;MQNLIKAVVLVALVGVLSASGSKPKSKSSGFCASAVSFRAYAKQEIDYCNEKLAFQKELLQEQAAVCEQTIGNLSKAVTEQTLNCNSALVNLKESSSLMADYCRRELAKYNSPKRPELVSIKESDVINSPTSIYYISKPNEQKTWYMANAFCKINGMELASVETKEENDFLTLKFGTICIFVPRA
;
A
#
# COMPACT_ATOMS: atom_id res chain seq x y z
N MET A 1 -12.52 -10.91 -8.27
CA MET A 1 -13.29 -10.03 -9.18
C MET A 1 -13.33 -10.50 -10.64
N GLN A 2 -12.37 -11.29 -11.16
CA GLN A 2 -12.39 -11.70 -12.58
C GLN A 2 -13.44 -12.76 -12.97
N ASN A 3 -13.99 -13.52 -12.01
CA ASN A 3 -14.99 -14.55 -12.29
C ASN A 3 -16.41 -13.99 -12.43
N LEU A 4 -16.71 -12.84 -11.82
CA LEU A 4 -18.05 -12.22 -11.87
C LEU A 4 -18.31 -11.53 -13.22
N ILE A 5 -17.28 -10.91 -13.80
CA ILE A 5 -17.37 -10.25 -15.12
C ILE A 5 -17.63 -11.27 -16.23
N LYS A 6 -17.07 -12.49 -16.12
CA LYS A 6 -17.32 -13.57 -17.08
C LYS A 6 -18.75 -14.09 -17.06
N ALA A 7 -19.42 -14.08 -15.90
CA ALA A 7 -20.80 -14.54 -15.76
C ALA A 7 -21.81 -13.56 -16.38
N VAL A 8 -21.60 -12.24 -16.20
CA VAL A 8 -22.48 -11.19 -16.74
C VAL A 8 -22.44 -11.13 -18.27
N VAL A 9 -21.26 -11.34 -18.88
CA VAL A 9 -21.12 -11.36 -20.34
C VAL A 9 -21.76 -12.61 -20.96
N LEU A 10 -21.76 -13.75 -20.26
CA LEU A 10 -22.38 -14.98 -20.76
C LEU A 10 -23.91 -14.87 -20.86
N VAL A 11 -24.56 -14.21 -19.89
CA VAL A 11 -26.03 -14.04 -19.87
C VAL A 11 -26.50 -13.09 -20.98
N ALA A 12 -25.73 -12.04 -21.28
CA ALA A 12 -26.06 -11.10 -22.36
C ALA A 12 -25.96 -11.75 -23.76
N LEU A 13 -25.02 -12.68 -23.97
CA LEU A 13 -24.86 -13.37 -25.27
C LEU A 13 -25.93 -14.45 -25.51
N VAL A 14 -26.42 -15.13 -24.47
CA VAL A 14 -27.49 -16.13 -24.59
C VAL A 14 -28.84 -15.46 -24.92
N GLY A 15 -29.08 -14.24 -24.42
CA GLY A 15 -30.31 -13.47 -24.69
C GLY A 15 -30.47 -13.00 -26.14
N VAL A 16 -29.38 -12.82 -26.89
CA VAL A 16 -29.42 -12.32 -28.27
C VAL A 16 -29.58 -13.45 -29.31
N LEU A 17 -29.29 -14.71 -28.94
CA LEU A 17 -29.27 -15.82 -29.91
C LEU A 17 -30.57 -16.64 -30.05
N SER A 18 -31.63 -16.36 -29.28
CA SER A 18 -32.91 -17.09 -29.39
C SER A 18 -33.99 -16.40 -30.25
N ALA A 19 -33.63 -15.36 -31.01
CA ALA A 19 -34.53 -14.74 -32.01
C ALA A 19 -34.35 -15.37 -33.40
N SER A 20 -34.46 -16.70 -33.50
CA SER A 20 -34.47 -17.44 -34.77
C SER A 20 -35.66 -18.40 -34.82
N GLY A 21 -36.86 -17.83 -34.66
CA GLY A 21 -38.14 -18.49 -34.93
C GLY A 21 -38.46 -18.46 -36.43
N SER A 22 -38.62 -19.64 -37.00
CA SER A 22 -38.82 -19.94 -38.41
C SER A 22 -40.08 -19.26 -38.99
N LYS A 23 -39.97 -18.60 -40.15
CA LYS A 23 -41.13 -18.16 -40.95
C LYS A 23 -41.93 -19.39 -41.44
N PRO A 24 -43.26 -19.46 -41.27
CA PRO A 24 -44.06 -20.44 -41.97
C PRO A 24 -44.17 -20.04 -43.45
N LYS A 25 -43.78 -20.94 -44.36
CA LYS A 25 -43.97 -20.79 -45.81
C LYS A 25 -45.46 -20.96 -46.14
N SER A 26 -46.19 -19.88 -46.40
CA SER A 26 -47.54 -19.98 -47.01
C SER A 26 -47.42 -19.95 -48.54
N LYS A 27 -47.71 -21.09 -49.17
CA LYS A 27 -48.00 -21.15 -50.61
C LYS A 27 -49.28 -20.36 -50.91
N SER A 28 -49.25 -19.63 -52.01
CA SER A 28 -50.38 -18.89 -52.56
C SER A 28 -51.46 -19.84 -53.09
N SER A 29 -52.69 -19.71 -52.58
CA SER A 29 -53.92 -19.99 -53.33
C SER A 29 -55.09 -19.32 -52.62
N GLY A 30 -55.88 -18.56 -53.37
CA GLY A 30 -56.82 -17.55 -52.87
C GLY A 30 -57.88 -18.06 -51.90
N PHE A 31 -58.22 -17.21 -50.93
CA PHE A 31 -59.47 -17.26 -50.17
C PHE A 31 -59.79 -15.85 -49.70
N CYS A 32 -60.98 -15.33 -50.04
CA CYS A 32 -61.53 -14.14 -49.42
C CYS A 32 -61.82 -14.45 -47.94
N ALA A 33 -60.83 -14.25 -47.06
CA ALA A 33 -61.06 -14.32 -45.63
C ALA A 33 -61.86 -13.07 -45.21
N SER A 34 -63.04 -13.28 -44.61
CA SER A 34 -63.87 -12.19 -44.11
C SER A 34 -63.13 -11.38 -43.04
N ALA A 35 -63.45 -10.08 -42.91
CA ALA A 35 -62.83 -9.16 -41.95
C ALA A 35 -62.87 -9.65 -40.48
N VAL A 36 -63.76 -10.61 -40.18
CA VAL A 36 -63.88 -11.28 -38.87
C VAL A 36 -62.65 -12.17 -38.58
N SER A 37 -62.09 -12.85 -39.58
CA SER A 37 -60.93 -13.74 -39.42
C SER A 37 -59.63 -12.97 -39.15
N PHE A 38 -59.47 -11.79 -39.74
CA PHE A 38 -58.30 -10.94 -39.51
C PHE A 38 -58.30 -10.31 -38.11
N ARG A 39 -59.46 -9.89 -37.60
CA ARG A 39 -59.58 -9.35 -36.23
C ARG A 39 -59.26 -10.38 -35.16
N ALA A 40 -59.71 -11.63 -35.36
CA ALA A 40 -59.40 -12.72 -34.44
C ALA A 40 -57.89 -13.03 -34.41
N TYR A 41 -57.25 -13.09 -35.58
CA TYR A 41 -55.80 -13.30 -35.69
C TYR A 41 -55.00 -12.14 -35.07
N ALA A 42 -55.38 -10.89 -35.36
CA ALA A 42 -54.72 -9.71 -34.78
C ALA A 42 -54.85 -9.67 -33.25
N LYS A 43 -56.00 -10.07 -32.69
CA LYS A 43 -56.19 -10.17 -31.24
C LYS A 43 -55.27 -11.22 -30.61
N GLN A 44 -55.14 -12.38 -31.24
CA GLN A 44 -54.25 -13.44 -30.75
C GLN A 44 -52.78 -13.01 -30.72
N GLU A 45 -52.31 -12.32 -31.76
CA GLU A 45 -50.94 -11.79 -31.82
C GLU A 45 -50.71 -10.69 -30.77
N ILE A 46 -51.69 -9.82 -30.53
CA ILE A 46 -51.64 -8.79 -29.49
C ILE A 46 -51.60 -9.43 -28.09
N ASP A 47 -52.43 -10.44 -27.84
CA ASP A 47 -52.47 -11.15 -26.56
C ASP A 47 -51.13 -11.86 -26.28
N TYR A 48 -50.55 -12.52 -27.29
CA TYR A 48 -49.20 -13.11 -27.20
C TYR A 48 -48.11 -12.06 -26.94
N CYS A 49 -48.16 -10.91 -27.63
CA CYS A 49 -47.21 -9.81 -27.40
C CYS A 49 -47.34 -9.24 -25.97
N ASN A 50 -48.55 -9.10 -25.46
CA ASN A 50 -48.81 -8.57 -24.12
C ASN A 50 -48.32 -9.53 -23.03
N GLU A 51 -48.53 -10.83 -23.18
CA GLU A 51 -48.02 -11.85 -22.25
C GLU A 51 -46.49 -11.87 -22.21
N LYS A 52 -45.85 -11.81 -23.38
CA LYS A 52 -44.39 -11.75 -23.48
C LYS A 52 -43.81 -10.45 -22.90
N LEU A 53 -44.51 -9.34 -23.08
CA LEU A 53 -44.14 -8.05 -22.48
C LEU A 53 -44.32 -8.07 -20.96
N ALA A 54 -45.35 -8.72 -20.43
CA ALA A 54 -45.56 -8.88 -18.99
C ALA A 54 -44.42 -9.69 -18.35
N PHE A 55 -44.06 -10.82 -18.96
CA PHE A 55 -42.92 -11.64 -18.51
C PHE A 55 -41.60 -10.85 -18.53
N GLN A 56 -41.35 -10.04 -19.56
CA GLN A 56 -40.16 -9.18 -19.62
C GLN A 56 -40.14 -8.12 -18.51
N LYS A 57 -41.30 -7.56 -18.16
CA LYS A 57 -41.40 -6.56 -17.08
C LYS A 57 -41.11 -7.18 -15.72
N GLU A 58 -41.61 -8.38 -15.45
CA GLU A 58 -41.33 -9.11 -14.20
C GLU A 58 -39.83 -9.43 -14.07
N LEU A 59 -39.21 -9.92 -15.15
CA LEU A 59 -37.77 -10.19 -15.17
C LEU A 59 -36.94 -8.92 -14.92
N LEU A 60 -37.32 -7.78 -15.51
CA LEU A 60 -36.63 -6.51 -15.30
C LEU A 60 -36.79 -5.99 -13.87
N GLN A 61 -37.97 -6.19 -13.25
CA GLN A 61 -38.20 -5.83 -11.85
C GLN A 61 -37.35 -6.66 -10.89
N GLU A 62 -37.24 -7.97 -11.13
CA GLU A 62 -36.40 -8.86 -10.35
C GLU A 62 -34.92 -8.46 -10.46
N GLN A 63 -34.45 -8.16 -11.68
CA GLN A 63 -33.09 -7.68 -11.90
C GLN A 63 -32.81 -6.32 -11.23
N ALA A 64 -33.78 -5.41 -11.25
CA ALA A 64 -33.67 -4.12 -10.58
C ALA A 64 -33.53 -4.27 -9.05
N ALA A 65 -34.34 -5.13 -8.44
CA ALA A 65 -34.29 -5.39 -7.00
C ALA A 65 -32.94 -5.99 -6.56
N VAL A 66 -32.41 -6.94 -7.33
CA VAL A 66 -31.08 -7.52 -7.08
C VAL A 66 -29.98 -6.46 -7.22
N CYS A 67 -30.10 -5.55 -8.19
CA CYS A 67 -29.15 -4.46 -8.39
C CYS A 67 -29.15 -3.50 -7.19
N GLU A 68 -30.34 -3.06 -6.74
CA GLU A 68 -30.47 -2.15 -5.58
C GLU A 68 -29.91 -2.76 -4.29
N GLN A 69 -30.21 -4.04 -4.03
CA GLN A 69 -29.67 -4.74 -2.86
C GLN A 69 -28.13 -4.82 -2.92
N THR A 70 -27.58 -5.10 -4.11
CA THR A 70 -26.12 -5.19 -4.31
C THR A 70 -25.46 -3.83 -4.08
N ILE A 71 -26.04 -2.75 -4.60
CA ILE A 71 -25.55 -1.38 -4.39
C ILE A 71 -25.57 -1.02 -2.90
N GLY A 72 -26.65 -1.33 -2.19
CA GLY A 72 -26.76 -1.07 -0.76
C GLY A 72 -25.69 -1.80 0.06
N ASN A 73 -25.44 -3.07 -0.24
CA ASN A 73 -24.40 -3.86 0.44
C ASN A 73 -22.99 -3.32 0.17
N LEU A 74 -22.70 -2.96 -1.08
CA LEU A 74 -21.42 -2.35 -1.45
C LEU A 74 -21.22 -1.00 -0.75
N SER A 75 -22.25 -0.16 -0.68
CA SER A 75 -22.19 1.14 -0.01
C SER A 75 -21.86 1.01 1.48
N LYS A 76 -22.47 0.04 2.18
CA LYS A 76 -22.17 -0.24 3.59
C LYS A 76 -20.73 -0.71 3.77
N ALA A 77 -20.28 -1.68 2.97
CA ALA A 77 -18.93 -2.21 3.04
C ALA A 77 -17.86 -1.12 2.77
N VAL A 78 -18.09 -0.24 1.79
CA VAL A 78 -17.20 0.89 1.52
C VAL A 78 -17.15 1.85 2.71
N THR A 79 -18.31 2.17 3.30
CA THR A 79 -18.38 3.10 4.44
C THR A 79 -17.65 2.55 5.67
N GLU A 80 -17.85 1.28 6.00
CA GLU A 80 -17.15 0.59 7.10
C GLU A 80 -15.63 0.57 6.88
N GLN A 81 -15.19 0.27 5.66
CA GLN A 81 -13.78 0.28 5.32
C GLN A 81 -13.17 1.68 5.44
N THR A 82 -13.88 2.72 5.01
CA THR A 82 -13.44 4.12 5.15
C THR A 82 -13.29 4.53 6.62
N LEU A 83 -14.25 4.17 7.48
CA LEU A 83 -14.18 4.46 8.91
C LEU A 83 -12.97 3.76 9.56
N ASN A 84 -12.73 2.49 9.22
CA ASN A 84 -11.57 1.75 9.71
C ASN A 84 -10.25 2.41 9.28
N CYS A 85 -10.11 2.78 8.00
CA CYS A 85 -8.91 3.47 7.51
C CYS A 85 -8.67 4.83 8.19
N ASN A 86 -9.73 5.61 8.42
CA ASN A 86 -9.62 6.90 9.08
C ASN A 86 -9.16 6.75 10.54
N SER A 87 -9.66 5.75 11.26
CA SER A 87 -9.22 5.47 12.62
C SER A 87 -7.73 5.08 12.69
N ALA A 88 -7.27 4.24 11.76
CA ALA A 88 -5.87 3.85 11.66
C ALA A 88 -4.96 5.06 11.34
N LEU A 89 -5.42 5.98 10.49
CA LEU A 89 -4.68 7.19 10.14
C LEU A 89 -4.51 8.14 11.33
N VAL A 90 -5.53 8.28 12.19
CA VAL A 90 -5.43 9.07 13.43
C VAL A 90 -4.37 8.48 14.37
N ASN A 91 -4.40 7.16 14.59
CA ASN A 91 -3.43 6.48 15.45
C ASN A 91 -1.98 6.64 14.94
N LEU A 92 -1.78 6.60 13.62
CA LEU A 92 -0.48 6.83 12.99
C LEU A 92 0.01 8.27 13.20
N LYS A 93 -0.89 9.26 13.08
CA LYS A 93 -0.55 10.67 13.33
C LYS A 93 -0.17 10.92 14.79
N GLU A 94 -0.91 10.34 15.73
CA GLU A 94 -0.60 10.45 17.16
C GLU A 94 0.76 9.81 17.49
N SER A 95 1.03 8.62 16.96
CA SER A 95 2.31 7.94 17.12
C SER A 95 3.48 8.75 16.53
N SER A 96 3.27 9.36 15.35
CA SER A 96 4.25 10.24 14.73
C SER A 96 4.50 11.51 15.55
N SER A 97 3.46 12.07 16.18
CA SER A 97 3.59 13.24 17.05
C SER A 97 4.40 12.91 18.31
N LEU A 98 4.11 11.77 18.94
CA LEU A 98 4.86 11.28 20.10
C LEU A 98 6.34 11.08 19.78
N MET A 99 6.66 10.53 18.61
CA MET A 99 8.04 10.39 18.15
C MET A 99 8.71 11.73 17.89
N ALA A 100 8.00 12.69 17.28
CA ALA A 100 8.52 14.04 17.10
C ALA A 100 8.82 14.73 18.45
N ASP A 101 7.95 14.57 19.45
CA ASP A 101 8.16 15.11 20.80
C ASP A 101 9.30 14.43 21.55
N TYR A 102 9.47 13.11 21.38
CA TYR A 102 10.63 12.40 21.88
C TYR A 102 11.93 12.96 21.28
N CYS A 103 12.00 13.07 19.95
CA CYS A 103 13.16 13.62 19.26
C CYS A 103 13.46 15.06 19.68
N ARG A 104 12.44 15.91 19.81
CA ARG A 104 12.60 17.29 20.32
C ARG A 104 13.20 17.33 21.72
N ARG A 105 12.73 16.47 22.62
CA ARG A 105 13.25 16.38 24.00
C ARG A 105 14.69 15.88 24.03
N GLU A 106 15.02 14.85 23.26
CA GLU A 106 16.40 14.38 23.17
C GLU A 106 17.32 15.45 22.58
N LEU A 107 16.90 16.12 21.50
CA LEU A 107 17.69 17.21 20.90
C LEU A 107 17.92 18.38 21.87
N ALA A 108 16.93 18.72 22.69
CA ALA A 108 17.07 19.75 23.71
C ALA A 108 18.14 19.42 24.77
N LYS A 109 18.38 18.13 25.06
CA LYS A 109 19.48 17.71 25.93
C LYS A 109 20.86 17.98 25.30
N TYR A 110 20.97 17.83 23.98
CA TYR A 110 22.20 18.10 23.23
C TYR A 110 22.46 19.59 22.96
N ASN A 111 21.39 20.39 22.81
CA ASN A 111 21.48 21.84 22.56
C ASN A 111 21.67 22.70 23.83
N SER A 112 21.90 22.08 24.98
CA SER A 112 22.34 22.79 26.19
C SER A 112 23.66 23.54 25.90
N PRO A 113 23.86 24.79 26.40
CA PRO A 113 24.93 25.70 25.96
C PRO A 113 26.37 25.23 26.20
N LYS A 114 26.60 24.03 26.72
CA LYS A 114 27.88 23.33 26.54
C LYS A 114 27.91 22.70 25.15
N ARG A 115 28.01 23.56 24.13
CA ARG A 115 28.63 23.15 22.86
C ARG A 115 29.92 22.42 23.26
N PRO A 116 30.13 21.14 22.91
CA PRO A 116 31.46 20.58 22.97
C PRO A 116 32.28 21.52 22.10
N GLU A 117 33.13 22.31 22.74
CA GLU A 117 34.17 23.07 22.04
C GLU A 117 34.72 22.09 21.01
N LEU A 118 34.73 22.49 19.73
CA LEU A 118 35.36 21.68 18.69
C LEU A 118 36.78 21.43 19.20
N VAL A 119 37.00 20.26 19.80
CA VAL A 119 38.29 19.91 20.37
C VAL A 119 39.15 19.74 19.15
N SER A 120 39.89 20.80 18.81
CA SER A 120 40.84 20.81 17.73
C SER A 120 41.81 19.67 18.01
N ILE A 121 41.68 18.57 17.27
CA ILE A 121 42.61 17.45 17.38
C ILE A 121 43.97 18.00 16.99
N LYS A 122 44.87 18.10 17.96
CA LYS A 122 46.24 18.53 17.70
C LYS A 122 46.97 17.40 17.02
N GLU A 123 47.84 17.73 16.07
CA GLU A 123 48.67 16.75 15.35
C GLU A 123 49.53 15.90 16.30
N SER A 124 49.85 16.42 17.49
CA SER A 124 50.54 15.69 18.58
C SER A 124 49.73 14.56 19.21
N ASP A 125 48.40 14.59 19.08
CA ASP A 125 47.48 13.67 19.74
C ASP A 125 47.04 12.52 18.79
N VAL A 126 47.70 12.43 17.62
CA VAL A 126 47.38 11.48 16.56
C VAL A 126 48.51 10.49 16.36
N ILE A 127 48.18 9.24 16.08
CA ILE A 127 49.13 8.13 16.00
C ILE A 127 49.12 7.56 14.58
N ASN A 128 50.28 7.62 13.95
CA ASN A 128 50.45 7.16 12.57
C ASN A 128 50.83 5.68 12.55
N SER A 129 50.00 4.89 11.87
CA SER A 129 50.35 3.56 11.35
C SER A 129 50.79 3.72 9.88
N PRO A 130 51.51 2.74 9.30
CA PRO A 130 51.83 2.75 7.87
C PRO A 130 50.62 2.92 6.94
N THR A 131 49.43 2.47 7.36
CA THR A 131 48.22 2.43 6.52
C THR A 131 47.13 3.40 6.95
N SER A 132 47.15 3.86 8.20
CA SER A 132 46.03 4.57 8.80
C SER A 132 46.48 5.50 9.92
N ILE A 133 45.63 6.46 10.26
CA ILE A 133 45.89 7.47 11.27
C ILE A 133 44.84 7.32 12.37
N TYR A 134 45.27 7.14 13.61
CA TYR A 134 44.38 6.89 14.75
C TYR A 134 44.37 8.06 15.72
N TYR A 135 43.19 8.40 16.22
CA TYR A 135 43.02 9.32 17.34
C TYR A 135 42.46 8.57 18.54
N ILE A 136 43.01 8.88 19.72
CA ILE A 136 42.55 8.28 20.97
C ILE A 136 42.12 9.37 21.93
N SER A 137 40.86 9.28 22.36
CA SER A 137 40.31 10.15 23.37
C SER A 137 41.06 9.98 24.69
N LYS A 138 41.35 11.10 25.36
CA LYS A 138 42.02 11.11 26.66
C LYS A 138 41.16 10.38 27.71
N PRO A 139 41.77 9.73 28.74
CA PRO A 139 41.02 8.94 29.74
C PRO A 139 39.97 9.73 30.53
N ASN A 140 40.16 11.05 30.66
CA ASN A 140 39.23 11.98 31.31
C ASN A 140 38.09 12.46 30.39
N GLU A 141 38.10 12.06 29.12
CA GLU A 141 37.09 12.39 28.11
C GLU A 141 36.31 11.15 27.66
N GLN A 142 35.87 10.32 28.60
CA GLN A 142 35.04 9.17 28.26
C GLN A 142 33.75 9.63 27.57
N LYS A 143 33.51 9.07 26.37
CA LYS A 143 32.32 9.32 25.57
C LYS A 143 31.53 8.02 25.46
N THR A 144 30.20 8.11 25.44
CA THR A 144 29.38 6.96 25.02
C THR A 144 29.70 6.61 23.56
N TRP A 145 29.40 5.38 23.13
CA TRP A 145 29.62 4.98 21.72
C TRP A 145 29.04 5.98 20.71
N TYR A 146 27.81 6.44 20.98
CA TYR A 146 27.13 7.42 20.13
C TYR A 146 27.88 8.77 20.09
N MET A 147 28.33 9.26 21.24
CA MET A 147 29.10 10.51 21.33
C MET A 147 30.48 10.39 20.69
N ALA A 148 31.14 9.23 20.80
CA ALA A 148 32.41 8.95 20.14
C ALA A 148 32.25 8.91 18.61
N ASN A 149 31.21 8.23 18.10
CA ASN A 149 30.89 8.19 16.68
C ASN A 149 30.57 9.58 16.12
N ALA A 150 29.74 10.35 16.83
CA ALA A 150 29.43 11.72 16.44
C ALA A 150 30.69 12.62 16.46
N PHE A 151 31.56 12.46 17.45
CA PHE A 151 32.83 13.19 17.54
C PHE A 151 33.74 12.89 16.34
N CYS A 152 33.93 11.61 15.98
CA CYS A 152 34.71 11.26 14.80
C CYS A 152 34.12 11.90 13.55
N LYS A 153 32.80 11.78 13.32
CA LYS A 153 32.14 12.32 12.14
C LYS A 153 32.24 13.85 12.04
N ILE A 154 32.08 14.57 13.15
CA ILE A 154 32.21 16.03 13.19
C ILE A 154 33.64 16.46 12.82
N ASN A 155 34.64 15.65 13.14
CA ASN A 155 36.05 15.90 12.81
C ASN A 155 36.48 15.29 11.47
N GLY A 156 35.55 14.80 10.65
CA GLY A 156 35.87 14.17 9.35
C GLY A 156 36.58 12.82 9.46
N MET A 157 36.46 12.15 10.61
CA MET A 157 37.01 10.82 10.89
C MET A 157 35.88 9.79 11.04
N GLU A 158 36.27 8.52 11.17
CA GLU A 158 35.38 7.41 11.52
C GLU A 158 35.84 6.71 12.80
N LEU A 159 34.96 5.94 13.46
CA LEU A 159 35.41 5.04 14.52
C LEU A 159 36.31 3.96 13.91
N ALA A 160 37.42 3.65 14.56
CA ALA A 160 38.38 2.69 14.05
C ALA A 160 37.72 1.32 13.83
N SER A 161 37.78 0.80 12.60
CA SER A 161 37.61 -0.62 12.31
C SER A 161 38.95 -1.32 12.53
N VAL A 162 38.91 -2.61 12.86
CA VAL A 162 40.12 -3.45 12.96
C VAL A 162 39.92 -4.60 12.01
N GLU A 163 40.66 -4.59 10.90
CA GLU A 163 40.46 -5.53 9.79
C GLU A 163 41.58 -6.55 9.68
N THR A 164 42.73 -6.27 10.26
CA THR A 164 43.91 -7.15 10.20
C THR A 164 44.43 -7.48 11.59
N LYS A 165 45.15 -8.60 11.70
CA LYS A 165 45.79 -9.00 12.95
C LYS A 165 46.90 -8.01 13.31
N GLU A 166 47.64 -7.54 12.32
CA GLU A 166 48.74 -6.57 12.48
C GLU A 166 48.22 -5.24 13.06
N GLU A 167 47.06 -4.78 12.59
CA GLU A 167 46.37 -3.62 13.15
C GLU A 167 45.92 -3.85 14.59
N ASN A 168 45.30 -5.00 14.87
CA ASN A 168 44.91 -5.37 16.23
C ASN A 168 46.11 -5.41 17.19
N ASP A 169 47.23 -6.01 16.75
CA ASP A 169 48.47 -6.11 17.51
C ASP A 169 49.10 -4.72 17.71
N PHE A 170 49.08 -3.85 16.70
CA PHE A 170 49.53 -2.46 16.80
C PHE A 170 48.72 -1.68 17.84
N LEU A 171 47.39 -1.74 17.76
CA LEU A 171 46.50 -1.05 18.71
C LEU A 171 46.69 -1.59 20.13
N THR A 172 46.80 -2.92 20.28
CA THR A 172 46.99 -3.55 21.60
C THR A 172 48.35 -3.20 22.22
N LEU A 173 49.42 -3.18 21.42
CA LEU A 173 50.76 -2.83 21.89
C LEU A 173 50.88 -1.34 22.27
N LYS A 174 50.24 -0.45 21.51
CA LYS A 174 50.32 0.99 21.75
C LYS A 174 49.41 1.45 22.88
N PHE A 175 48.28 0.78 23.11
CA PHE A 175 47.22 1.25 24.00
C PHE A 175 46.90 0.31 25.17
N GLY A 176 47.53 -0.86 25.23
CA GLY A 176 47.32 -1.83 26.31
C GLY A 176 45.86 -2.28 26.42
N THR A 177 45.39 -2.54 27.64
CA THR A 177 44.02 -2.98 27.94
C THR A 177 43.04 -1.79 28.01
N ILE A 178 43.04 -0.92 27.00
CA ILE A 178 42.03 0.14 26.87
C ILE A 178 40.89 -0.39 25.99
N CYS A 179 39.65 -0.25 26.46
CA CYS A 179 38.47 -0.61 25.68
C CYS A 179 38.31 0.38 24.51
N ILE A 180 38.63 -0.06 23.30
CA ILE A 180 38.42 0.70 22.06
C ILE A 180 37.06 0.31 21.47
N PHE A 181 36.25 1.29 21.09
CA PHE A 181 34.99 1.04 20.41
C PHE A 181 35.24 0.71 18.94
N VAL A 182 35.33 -0.57 18.63
CA VAL A 182 35.42 -1.08 17.25
C VAL A 182 34.01 -1.53 16.81
N PRO A 183 33.44 -1.00 15.73
CA PRO A 183 32.19 -1.52 15.19
C PRO A 183 32.40 -2.97 14.75
N ARG A 184 31.49 -3.85 15.15
CA ARG A 184 31.50 -5.25 14.70
C ARG A 184 30.95 -5.27 13.28
N ALA A 185 31.78 -5.68 12.32
CA ALA A 185 31.36 -5.95 10.94
C ALA A 185 30.35 -7.10 10.88
#